data_AF-A0A0M2PTR4-F1
#
_entry.id   AF-A0A0M2PTR4-F1
#
_cell.length_a   1.000
_cell.length_b   1.000
_cell.length_c   1.000
_cell.angle_alpha   90.00
_cell.angle_beta   90.00
_cell.angle_gamma   90.00
#
_symmetry.space_group_name_H-M   'P 1'
#
loop_
_entity.id
_entity.type
_entity.pdbx_description
1 polymer ?
#
loop_
_entity_poly.entity_id
_entity_poly.type
_entity_poly.pdbx_seq_one_letter_code
_entity_poly.pdbx_strand_id
1 'polypeptide(L)'
;MLKSQTLAHSEQLQKVLLPGIFQHLTQSLVGETCTQVHFSHGDELCLDFGPLSPCGHPQLTHLKRGTWGLCTRATPWKLYGDRQLLLDSDAPQTDREIAQAKGFSRDTLQGKTLLNLTLDPETLETSLSFSENHALILYPDLWDEDELQHWVLLMPSAQVLAIGPGYRWACRSVHDRA
;
A
#
# COMPACT_ATOMS: atom_id res chain seq x y z
N MET A 1 17.47 -25.82 1.85
CA MET A 1 18.71 -25.01 1.79
C MET A 1 18.34 -23.63 1.31
N LEU A 2 18.21 -22.64 2.19
CA LEU A 2 18.13 -21.24 1.74
C LEU A 2 19.52 -20.82 1.30
N LYS A 3 19.69 -20.47 0.02
CA LYS A 3 20.88 -19.73 -0.40
C LYS A 3 20.85 -18.40 0.35
N SER A 4 21.82 -18.16 1.22
CA SER A 4 22.08 -16.81 1.73
C SER A 4 22.52 -15.95 0.54
N GLN A 5 21.56 -15.30 -0.10
CA GLN A 5 21.86 -14.33 -1.14
C GLN A 5 22.45 -13.08 -0.48
N THR A 6 23.65 -12.71 -0.92
CA THR A 6 24.32 -11.49 -0.44
C THR A 6 23.76 -10.32 -1.22
N LEU A 7 23.13 -9.37 -0.54
CA LEU A 7 22.63 -8.14 -1.15
C LEU A 7 23.78 -7.32 -1.75
N ALA A 8 23.52 -6.63 -2.86
CA ALA A 8 24.47 -5.65 -3.36
C ALA A 8 24.64 -4.51 -2.34
N HIS A 9 25.81 -3.85 -2.34
CA HIS A 9 26.07 -2.74 -1.41
C HIS A 9 25.01 -1.63 -1.48
N SER A 10 24.50 -1.33 -2.69
CA SER A 10 23.41 -0.38 -2.88
C SER A 10 22.11 -0.84 -2.23
N GLU A 11 21.76 -2.12 -2.32
CA GLU A 11 20.53 -2.69 -1.72
C GLU A 11 20.65 -2.72 -0.18
N GLN A 12 21.84 -3.02 0.34
CA GLN A 12 22.12 -2.93 1.78
C GLN A 12 21.93 -1.50 2.31
N LEU A 13 22.40 -0.49 1.58
CA LEU A 13 22.16 0.92 1.93
C LEU A 13 20.67 1.27 1.88
N GLN A 14 19.96 0.85 0.82
CA GLN A 14 18.52 1.08 0.69
C GLN A 14 17.75 0.47 1.87
N LYS A 15 18.07 -0.78 2.24
CA LYS A 15 17.49 -1.48 3.39
C LYS A 15 17.69 -0.72 4.71
N VAL A 16 18.90 -0.21 4.96
CA VAL A 16 19.23 0.50 6.21
C VAL A 16 18.50 1.85 6.30
N LEU A 17 18.36 2.57 5.19
CA LEU A 17 17.75 3.90 5.17
C LEU A 17 16.22 3.86 5.20
N LEU A 18 15.63 2.83 4.60
CA LEU A 18 14.21 2.77 4.33
C LEU A 18 13.30 2.98 5.55
N PRO A 19 13.53 2.37 6.74
CA PRO A 19 12.64 2.54 7.88
C PRO A 19 12.53 3.98 8.37
N GLY A 20 13.68 4.68 8.46
CA GLY A 20 13.72 6.08 8.89
C GLY A 20 13.04 6.99 7.87
N ILE A 21 13.25 6.74 6.58
CA ILE A 21 12.61 7.51 5.50
C ILE A 21 11.11 7.25 5.47
N PHE A 22 10.69 5.99 5.56
CA PHE A 22 9.30 5.58 5.61
C PHE A 22 8.58 6.25 6.78
N GLN A 23 9.13 6.17 7.99
CA GLN A 23 8.55 6.81 9.17
C GLN A 23 8.44 8.32 8.99
N HIS A 24 9.49 8.98 8.48
CA HIS A 24 9.48 10.42 8.26
C HIS A 24 8.41 10.85 7.24
N LEU A 25 8.29 10.13 6.12
CA LEU A 25 7.35 10.45 5.05
C LEU A 25 5.89 10.16 5.43
N THR A 26 5.65 9.18 6.29
CA THR A 26 4.30 8.68 6.57
C THR A 26 3.72 9.18 7.89
N GLN A 27 4.50 9.87 8.73
CA GLN A 27 4.05 10.30 10.05
C GLN A 27 2.74 11.10 10.02
N SER A 28 2.57 11.99 9.04
CA SER A 28 1.38 12.83 8.91
C SER A 28 0.17 12.11 8.29
N LEU A 29 0.32 10.88 7.80
CA LEU A 29 -0.80 10.05 7.34
C LEU A 29 -1.51 9.37 8.53
N VAL A 30 -0.80 9.13 9.63
CA VAL A 30 -1.41 8.59 10.86
C VAL A 30 -2.39 9.61 11.44
N GLY A 31 -3.60 9.15 11.74
CA GLY A 31 -4.73 9.97 12.19
C GLY A 31 -5.69 10.37 11.07
N GLU A 32 -5.34 10.15 9.79
CA GLU A 32 -6.25 10.39 8.67
C GLU A 32 -7.30 9.29 8.55
N THR A 33 -8.47 9.65 8.04
CA THR A 33 -9.55 8.71 7.73
C THR A 33 -9.35 8.12 6.35
N CYS A 34 -9.51 6.80 6.21
CA CYS A 34 -9.62 6.12 4.91
C CYS A 34 -10.98 6.47 4.29
N THR A 35 -11.03 7.57 3.54
CA THR A 35 -12.28 8.14 3.03
C THR A 35 -12.87 7.31 1.90
N GLN A 36 -12.02 6.66 1.11
CA GLN A 36 -12.46 5.86 -0.02
C GLN A 36 -11.59 4.61 -0.17
N VAL A 37 -12.26 3.49 -0.44
CA VAL A 37 -11.63 2.22 -0.78
C VAL A 37 -12.11 1.84 -2.18
N HIS A 38 -11.19 1.55 -3.08
CA HIS A 38 -11.53 1.20 -4.46
C HIS A 38 -10.49 0.24 -5.03
N PHE A 39 -10.75 -0.22 -6.26
CA PHE A 39 -9.87 -1.14 -6.96
C PHE A 39 -9.49 -0.53 -8.31
N SER A 40 -8.20 -0.58 -8.64
CA SER A 40 -7.68 -0.06 -9.92
C SER A 40 -7.88 -1.09 -11.04
N HIS A 41 -7.39 -0.76 -12.23
CA HIS A 41 -7.29 -1.73 -13.32
C HIS A 41 -6.27 -2.83 -12.95
N GLY A 42 -6.69 -4.09 -13.02
CA GLY A 42 -5.88 -5.22 -12.53
C GLY A 42 -6.21 -5.65 -11.09
N ASP A 43 -7.31 -5.15 -10.53
CA ASP A 43 -7.83 -5.56 -9.21
C ASP A 43 -6.91 -5.24 -8.03
N GLU A 44 -6.07 -4.22 -8.18
CA GLU A 44 -5.20 -3.73 -7.12
C GLU A 44 -6.03 -2.94 -6.09
N LEU A 45 -5.87 -3.23 -4.81
CA LEU A 45 -6.56 -2.51 -3.73
C LEU A 45 -5.96 -1.11 -3.60
N CYS A 46 -6.81 -0.08 -3.61
CA CYS A 46 -6.42 1.30 -3.39
C CYS A 46 -7.22 1.94 -2.25
N LEU A 47 -6.49 2.63 -1.37
CA LEU A 47 -7.01 3.34 -0.20
C LEU A 47 -6.67 4.83 -0.33
N ASP A 48 -7.69 5.67 -0.32
CA ASP A 48 -7.55 7.12 -0.25
C ASP A 48 -7.76 7.60 1.18
N PHE A 49 -6.87 8.47 1.66
CA PHE A 49 -6.96 9.04 3.00
C PHE A 49 -7.13 10.56 2.96
N GLY A 50 -7.88 11.07 3.94
CA GLY A 50 -8.18 12.48 4.11
C GLY A 50 -9.20 12.99 3.09
N PRO A 51 -9.35 14.32 2.94
CA PRO A 51 -10.31 14.92 2.03
C PRO A 51 -10.10 14.49 0.59
N LEU A 52 -11.21 14.22 -0.10
CA LEU A 52 -11.22 13.90 -1.52
C LEU A 52 -11.18 15.17 -2.37
N SER A 53 -10.31 15.19 -3.38
CA SER A 53 -10.20 16.25 -4.37
C SER A 53 -10.32 15.68 -5.79
N PRO A 54 -10.85 16.43 -6.77
CA PRO A 54 -10.86 15.99 -8.17
C PRO A 54 -9.43 15.74 -8.66
N CYS A 55 -9.25 14.69 -9.46
CA CYS A 55 -7.96 14.43 -10.09
C CYS A 55 -7.61 15.56 -11.08
N GLY A 56 -6.40 16.12 -10.97
CA GLY A 56 -5.93 17.23 -11.81
C GLY A 56 -5.67 16.88 -13.28
N HIS A 57 -5.74 15.60 -13.66
CA HIS A 57 -5.53 15.18 -15.05
C HIS A 57 -6.82 15.32 -15.87
N PRO A 58 -6.80 15.97 -17.05
CA PRO A 58 -8.01 16.27 -17.84
C PRO A 58 -8.89 15.05 -18.15
N GLN A 59 -8.28 13.88 -18.35
CA GLN A 59 -8.99 12.63 -18.65
C GLN A 59 -9.54 11.91 -17.41
N LEU A 60 -9.12 12.29 -16.21
CA LEU A 60 -9.48 11.65 -14.94
C LEU A 60 -10.32 12.58 -14.05
N THR A 61 -10.87 13.67 -14.59
CA THR A 61 -11.66 14.67 -13.85
C THR A 61 -12.92 14.11 -13.19
N HIS A 62 -13.40 12.95 -13.65
CA HIS A 62 -14.51 12.22 -13.04
C HIS A 62 -14.09 11.41 -11.80
N LEU A 63 -12.78 11.20 -11.60
CA LEU A 63 -12.22 10.53 -10.45
C LEU A 63 -11.86 11.54 -9.36
N LYS A 64 -11.95 11.08 -8.12
CA LYS A 64 -11.48 11.81 -6.94
C LYS A 64 -10.33 11.03 -6.33
N ARG A 65 -9.38 11.73 -5.69
CA ARG A 65 -8.32 11.13 -4.88
C ARG A 65 -8.29 11.72 -3.49
N GLY A 66 -7.82 10.94 -2.54
CA GLY A 66 -7.45 11.42 -1.22
C GLY A 66 -6.26 12.37 -1.25
N THR A 67 -6.07 13.04 -0.12
CA THR A 67 -4.85 13.81 0.17
C THR A 67 -3.64 12.87 0.13
N TRP A 68 -3.83 11.63 0.60
CA TRP A 68 -2.94 10.49 0.39
C TRP A 68 -3.64 9.39 -0.38
N GLY A 69 -2.88 8.57 -1.11
CA GLY A 69 -3.40 7.38 -1.79
C GLY A 69 -2.40 6.23 -1.75
N LEU A 70 -2.78 5.09 -1.18
CA LEU A 70 -1.99 3.85 -1.19
C LEU A 70 -2.62 2.88 -2.20
N CYS A 71 -1.84 2.34 -3.13
CA CYS A 71 -2.28 1.23 -3.98
C CYS A 71 -1.33 0.04 -3.83
N THR A 72 -1.90 -1.13 -3.55
CA THR A 72 -1.15 -2.36 -3.23
C THR A 72 -0.54 -3.04 -4.43
N ARG A 73 -0.77 -2.53 -5.65
CA ARG A 73 -0.40 -3.17 -6.93
C ARG A 73 -0.71 -4.67 -6.90
N ALA A 74 0.21 -5.52 -7.35
CA ALA A 74 0.10 -6.97 -7.35
C ALA A 74 0.51 -7.63 -6.01
N THR A 75 0.62 -6.87 -4.91
CA THR A 75 1.05 -7.42 -3.62
C THR A 75 -0.11 -8.11 -2.90
N PRO A 76 0.06 -9.37 -2.48
CA PRO A 76 -0.91 -10.05 -1.62
C PRO A 76 -1.15 -9.28 -0.32
N TRP A 77 -2.39 -9.29 0.15
CA TRP A 77 -2.76 -8.60 1.37
C TRP A 77 -3.80 -9.39 2.17
N LYS A 78 -3.79 -9.18 3.48
CA LYS A 78 -4.75 -9.79 4.41
C LYS A 78 -5.37 -8.74 5.29
N LEU A 79 -6.68 -8.89 5.49
CA LEU A 79 -7.47 -8.05 6.35
C LEU A 79 -7.81 -8.80 7.64
N TYR A 80 -7.54 -8.17 8.76
CA TYR A 80 -7.78 -8.69 10.09
C TYR A 80 -8.76 -7.79 10.85
N GLY A 81 -9.56 -8.40 11.72
CA GLY A 81 -10.39 -7.73 12.72
C GLY A 81 -10.25 -8.46 14.05
N ASP A 82 -9.97 -7.72 15.12
CA ASP A 82 -9.69 -8.31 16.44
C ASP A 82 -8.65 -9.45 16.40
N ARG A 83 -7.64 -9.30 15.54
CA ARG A 83 -6.55 -10.27 15.26
C ARG A 83 -6.99 -11.56 14.57
N GLN A 84 -8.25 -11.67 14.16
CA GLN A 84 -8.73 -12.79 13.35
C GLN A 84 -8.63 -12.43 11.87
N LEU A 85 -8.19 -13.39 11.05
CA LEU A 85 -8.17 -13.24 9.60
C LEU A 85 -9.62 -13.17 9.09
N LEU A 86 -9.97 -12.04 8.47
CA LEU A 86 -11.29 -11.83 7.87
C LEU A 86 -11.27 -12.10 6.37
N LEU A 87 -10.19 -11.68 5.69
CA LEU A 87 -10.05 -11.82 4.25
C LEU A 87 -8.58 -12.00 3.86
N ASP A 88 -8.34 -12.90 2.92
CA ASP A 88 -7.05 -13.15 2.27
C ASP A 88 -7.23 -12.86 0.76
N SER A 89 -6.39 -11.99 0.18
CA SER A 89 -6.53 -11.56 -1.22
C SER A 89 -6.44 -12.70 -2.22
N ASP A 90 -5.71 -13.76 -1.87
CA ASP A 90 -5.41 -14.87 -2.78
C ASP A 90 -6.45 -16.00 -2.70
N ALA A 91 -7.36 -15.92 -1.72
CA ALA A 91 -8.37 -16.96 -1.50
C ALA A 91 -9.51 -16.99 -2.54
N PRO A 92 -10.10 -15.85 -2.97
CA PRO A 92 -11.17 -15.86 -3.97
C PRO A 92 -10.74 -16.48 -5.30
N GLN A 93 -11.49 -17.45 -5.81
CA GLN A 93 -11.16 -18.18 -7.05
C GLN A 93 -12.14 -17.89 -8.20
N THR A 94 -13.29 -17.29 -7.89
CA THR A 94 -14.33 -16.97 -8.86
C THR A 94 -14.65 -15.47 -8.88
N ASP A 95 -15.13 -14.96 -10.01
CA ASP A 95 -15.54 -13.54 -10.16
C ASP A 95 -16.53 -13.10 -9.09
N ARG A 96 -17.42 -14.01 -8.67
CA ARG A 96 -18.39 -13.75 -7.60
C ARG A 96 -17.71 -13.56 -6.25
N GLU A 97 -16.78 -14.44 -5.89
CA GLU A 97 -16.02 -14.35 -4.64
C GLU A 97 -15.14 -13.10 -4.65
N ILE A 98 -14.50 -12.78 -5.78
CA ILE A 98 -13.72 -11.56 -5.96
C ILE A 98 -14.59 -10.33 -5.72
N ALA A 99 -15.78 -10.26 -6.32
CA ALA A 99 -16.70 -9.15 -6.12
C ALA A 99 -17.15 -9.02 -4.65
N GLN A 100 -17.37 -10.15 -3.97
CA GLN A 100 -17.71 -10.17 -2.53
C GLN A 100 -16.55 -9.68 -1.67
N ALA A 101 -15.32 -10.15 -1.92
CA ALA A 101 -14.11 -9.71 -1.24
C ALA A 101 -13.87 -8.20 -1.41
N LYS A 102 -14.08 -7.67 -2.62
CA LYS A 102 -14.02 -6.22 -2.90
C LYS A 102 -15.09 -5.41 -2.17
N GLY A 103 -16.32 -5.94 -2.08
CA GLY A 103 -17.38 -5.34 -1.26
C GLY A 103 -17.01 -5.31 0.22
N PHE A 104 -16.64 -6.46 0.75
CA PHE A 104 -16.29 -6.62 2.16
C PHE A 104 -15.11 -5.75 2.59
N SER A 105 -14.03 -5.69 1.80
CA SER A 105 -12.88 -4.83 2.09
C SER A 105 -13.24 -3.34 2.11
N ARG A 106 -14.11 -2.88 1.19
CA ARG A 106 -14.64 -1.50 1.21
C ARG A 106 -15.44 -1.22 2.46
N ASP A 107 -16.43 -2.06 2.75
CA ASP A 107 -17.32 -1.89 3.89
C ASP A 107 -16.57 -1.96 5.23
N THR A 108 -15.47 -2.72 5.25
CA THR A 108 -14.64 -2.87 6.44
C THR A 108 -13.67 -1.71 6.63
N LEU A 109 -13.02 -1.18 5.59
CA LEU A 109 -11.95 -0.19 5.77
C LEU A 109 -12.43 1.26 5.62
N GLN A 110 -13.47 1.51 4.82
CA GLN A 110 -13.91 2.87 4.52
C GLN A 110 -14.50 3.56 5.74
N GLY A 111 -14.11 4.82 5.96
CA GLY A 111 -14.50 5.62 7.11
C GLY A 111 -13.68 5.35 8.37
N LYS A 112 -12.77 4.36 8.38
CA LYS A 112 -11.91 4.10 9.54
C LYS A 112 -10.70 5.02 9.58
N THR A 113 -10.29 5.40 10.78
CA THR A 113 -9.08 6.20 11.01
C THR A 113 -7.86 5.30 11.04
N LEU A 114 -6.80 5.68 10.32
CA LEU A 114 -5.51 5.01 10.41
C LEU A 114 -4.83 5.39 11.72
N LEU A 115 -4.59 4.41 12.59
CA LEU A 115 -3.97 4.60 13.90
C LEU A 115 -2.46 4.34 13.89
N ASN A 116 -1.99 3.48 12.99
CA ASN A 116 -0.58 3.17 12.86
C ASN A 116 -0.25 2.70 11.44
N LEU A 117 0.95 3.01 10.98
CA LEU A 117 1.51 2.54 9.71
C LEU A 117 2.96 2.16 9.94
N THR A 118 3.30 0.91 9.68
CA THR A 118 4.63 0.35 9.95
C THR A 118 5.12 -0.46 8.76
N LEU A 119 6.44 -0.52 8.63
CA LEU A 119 7.14 -1.30 7.62
C LEU A 119 8.18 -2.15 8.33
N ASP A 120 8.16 -3.46 8.10
CA ASP A 120 9.21 -4.36 8.57
C ASP A 120 10.44 -4.24 7.65
N PRO A 121 11.62 -3.84 8.17
CA PRO A 121 12.83 -3.69 7.37
C PRO A 121 13.40 -5.00 6.84
N GLU A 122 13.03 -6.13 7.42
CA GLU A 122 13.52 -7.43 7.03
C GLU A 122 12.65 -8.04 5.94
N THR A 123 11.32 -7.87 6.02
CA THR A 123 10.37 -8.51 5.10
C THR A 123 9.69 -7.56 4.11
N LEU A 124 9.80 -6.24 4.31
CA LEU A 124 8.97 -5.21 3.67
C LEU A 124 7.46 -5.33 3.94
N GLU A 125 7.05 -6.20 4.86
CA GLU A 125 5.65 -6.27 5.28
C GLU A 125 5.20 -4.90 5.77
N THR A 126 4.11 -4.41 5.18
CA THR A 126 3.56 -3.10 5.48
C THR A 126 2.24 -3.29 6.22
N SER A 127 2.19 -2.84 7.48
CA SER A 127 1.04 -3.02 8.35
C SER A 127 0.34 -1.69 8.61
N LEU A 128 -0.93 -1.63 8.24
CA LEU A 128 -1.86 -0.53 8.51
C LEU A 128 -2.81 -0.95 9.62
N SER A 129 -2.77 -0.27 10.76
CA SER A 129 -3.73 -0.49 11.85
C SER A 129 -4.78 0.62 11.83
N PHE A 130 -6.05 0.24 11.90
CA PHE A 130 -7.19 1.14 11.83
C PHE A 130 -7.98 1.15 13.14
N SER A 131 -8.87 2.12 13.29
CA SER A 131 -9.85 2.16 14.38
C SER A 131 -10.71 0.89 14.43
N GLU A 132 -11.24 0.58 15.62
CA GLU A 132 -12.01 -0.64 15.89
C GLU A 132 -11.20 -1.93 15.62
N ASN A 133 -9.90 -1.94 15.93
CA ASN A 133 -9.03 -3.12 15.87
C ASN A 133 -8.96 -3.83 14.50
N HIS A 134 -9.14 -3.08 13.42
CA HIS A 134 -8.94 -3.61 12.07
C HIS A 134 -7.48 -3.40 11.65
N ALA A 135 -6.94 -4.33 10.86
CA ALA A 135 -5.61 -4.18 10.29
C ALA A 135 -5.55 -4.72 8.86
N LEU A 136 -4.86 -4.01 7.98
CA LEU A 136 -4.50 -4.47 6.64
C LEU A 136 -2.99 -4.70 6.63
N ILE A 137 -2.57 -5.91 6.25
CA ILE A 137 -1.15 -6.27 6.14
C ILE A 137 -0.87 -6.66 4.70
N LEU A 138 0.14 -6.03 4.11
CA LEU A 138 0.66 -6.34 2.79
C LEU A 138 1.85 -7.29 2.94
N TYR A 139 1.93 -8.29 2.07
CA TYR A 139 2.97 -9.32 2.06
C TYR A 139 3.78 -9.28 0.75
N PRO A 140 4.70 -8.33 0.58
CA PRO A 140 5.56 -8.29 -0.60
C PRO A 140 6.47 -9.52 -0.67
N ASP A 141 6.69 -10.03 -1.88
CA ASP A 141 7.77 -10.99 -2.12
C ASP A 141 9.08 -10.24 -2.41
N LEU A 142 9.99 -10.23 -1.43
CA LEU A 142 11.31 -9.62 -1.55
C LEU A 142 12.10 -10.06 -2.78
N TRP A 143 11.87 -11.30 -3.21
CA TRP A 143 12.63 -11.96 -4.26
C TRP A 143 11.84 -12.07 -5.56
N ASP A 144 10.74 -11.32 -5.66
CA ASP A 144 10.01 -11.19 -6.91
C ASP A 144 10.98 -10.77 -8.03
N GLU A 145 10.98 -11.55 -9.11
CA GLU A 145 11.81 -11.29 -10.28
C GLU A 145 11.15 -10.24 -11.20
N ASP A 146 9.86 -9.97 -11.00
CA ASP A 146 9.17 -8.90 -11.68
C ASP A 146 9.68 -7.55 -11.18
N GLU A 147 10.18 -6.68 -12.08
CA GLU A 147 10.69 -5.35 -11.70
C GLU A 147 9.59 -4.36 -11.29
N LEU A 148 8.37 -4.85 -11.06
CA LEU A 148 7.23 -4.05 -10.66
C LEU A 148 7.32 -3.64 -9.19
N GLN A 149 6.74 -2.47 -8.89
CA GLN A 149 6.62 -2.00 -7.53
C GLN A 149 5.55 -2.81 -6.82
N HIS A 150 5.87 -3.30 -5.62
CA HIS A 150 4.94 -3.97 -4.73
C HIS A 150 3.80 -3.03 -4.36
N TRP A 151 4.08 -1.80 -3.95
CA TRP A 151 3.04 -0.83 -3.68
C TRP A 151 3.54 0.60 -3.89
N VAL A 152 2.59 1.51 -4.04
CA VAL A 152 2.86 2.95 -4.21
C VAL A 152 2.03 3.77 -3.23
N LEU A 153 2.67 4.77 -2.62
CA LEU A 153 2.04 5.75 -1.76
C LEU A 153 2.19 7.14 -2.38
N LEU A 154 1.07 7.68 -2.82
CA LEU A 154 0.90 9.05 -3.28
C LEU A 154 0.73 9.98 -2.08
N MET A 155 1.53 11.05 -2.05
CA MET A 155 1.62 11.98 -0.93
C MET A 155 1.02 13.36 -1.27
N PRO A 156 0.72 14.19 -0.26
CA PRO A 156 0.15 15.53 -0.46
C PRO A 156 1.10 16.47 -1.20
N SER A 157 2.42 16.26 -1.06
CA SER A 157 3.48 17.02 -1.73
C SER A 157 3.60 16.74 -3.24
N ALA A 158 2.65 15.99 -3.82
CA ALA A 158 2.72 15.50 -5.19
C ALA A 158 3.99 14.66 -5.44
N GLN A 159 4.40 13.90 -4.43
CA GLN A 159 5.44 12.89 -4.51
C GLN A 159 4.82 11.49 -4.41
N VAL A 160 5.52 10.50 -4.94
CA VAL A 160 5.18 9.08 -4.84
C VAL A 160 6.35 8.34 -4.22
N LEU A 161 6.08 7.66 -3.10
CA LEU A 161 6.95 6.63 -2.56
C LEU A 161 6.55 5.29 -3.19
N ALA A 162 7.47 4.63 -3.86
CA ALA A 162 7.26 3.31 -4.42
C ALA A 162 8.24 2.32 -3.76
N ILE A 163 7.73 1.17 -3.34
CA ILE A 163 8.54 0.07 -2.79
C ILE A 163 8.36 -1.15 -3.70
N GLY A 164 9.48 -1.80 -4.03
CA GLY A 164 9.55 -2.98 -4.87
C GLY A 164 10.58 -4.00 -4.36
N PRO A 165 10.87 -5.05 -5.16
CA PRO A 165 11.69 -6.18 -4.74
C PRO A 165 13.15 -5.79 -4.49
N GLY A 166 13.86 -6.62 -3.73
CA GLY A 166 15.27 -6.40 -3.41
C GLY A 166 15.55 -5.11 -2.63
N TYR A 167 14.60 -4.66 -1.79
CA TYR A 167 14.66 -3.38 -1.07
C TYR A 167 14.78 -2.15 -1.98
N ARG A 168 14.41 -2.27 -3.25
CA ARG A 168 14.40 -1.15 -4.19
C ARG A 168 13.23 -0.24 -3.86
N TRP A 169 13.52 1.00 -3.52
CA TRP A 169 12.49 2.01 -3.33
C TRP A 169 12.90 3.34 -3.97
N ALA A 170 11.92 4.17 -4.27
CA ALA A 170 12.14 5.51 -4.78
C ALA A 170 11.08 6.48 -4.26
N CYS A 171 11.49 7.72 -4.02
CA CYS A 171 10.58 8.84 -3.76
C CYS A 171 10.79 9.89 -4.86
N ARG A 172 9.78 10.11 -5.71
CA ARG A 172 9.88 10.98 -6.90
C ARG A 172 8.70 11.93 -6.98
N SER A 173 8.85 13.07 -7.67
CA SER A 173 7.69 13.90 -7.97
C SER A 173 6.79 13.21 -8.99
N VAL A 174 5.48 13.38 -8.89
CA VAL A 174 4.53 12.95 -9.95
C VAL A 174 4.76 13.67 -11.29
N HIS A 175 5.51 14.77 -11.28
CA HIS A 175 5.87 15.53 -12.48
C HIS A 175 7.20 15.09 -13.10
N ASP A 176 7.98 14.27 -12.39
CA ASP A 176 9.20 13.69 -12.94
C ASP A 176 8.76 12.65 -13.97
N ARG A 177 8.96 12.97 -15.26
CA ARG A 177 8.63 12.03 -16.34
C ARG A 177 9.46 10.76 -16.17
N ALA A 178 8.76 9.62 -16.21
CA ALA A 178 9.37 8.32 -16.52
C ALA A 178 10.03 8.36 -17.91
#